data_AF-A0A9W7KPX7-F1
#
_entry.id   AF-A0A9W7KPX7-F1
#
_cell.length_a   1.000
_cell.length_b   1.000
_cell.length_c   1.000
_cell.angle_alpha   90.00
_cell.angle_beta   90.00
_cell.angle_gamma   90.00
#
_symmetry.space_group_name_H-M   'P 1'
#
loop_
_entity.id
_entity.type
_entity.pdbx_description
1 polymer ?
#
loop_
_entity_poly.entity_id
_entity_poly.type
_entity_poly.pdbx_seq_one_letter_code
_entity_poly.pdbx_strand_id
1 'polypeptide(L)'
;MPFSKGGAYSPYYYDVHLVVRWDNERQTYHGFIGTEHRPLEKPACLEHFFRPGLTWPRRTTSGLSLRAMPRGCIFADKGPAAFVADDAPEALLALCALSNSRAFALLVSVQLAAADAAARSYEVGVIQKTPVPNLTPDQQAALAALARCIWSRKRALDTTEETSHAFLLPAALRTRLGDYNPAAATAELVRSQADIDAISFGLYGFAEADHAAALTGNEAGAAEANGSDDDNDEDGAAVPVETTAGLLSWSAGVAFGRFDIRLATGEREAPPEPEPFDPLPAKSPGMLPDGDPPFHANAGILVDDVGHPHDLPDLIDRVLNRVGLEVAVDTRAWLRREFFPMHLRQYSKSRRKAPIYWPLSTASGSYTLWLYYPALTDQTLYTAANDFVGAKLERQVEPALRALRQKTGRSRDEERELEDLQTLHDELRDLRDELLRLAPAWKPNHDDGVQITAAPLWRLFRHRSWQTVLRDTWEKLEAGDYDWAHLAIVYWPERVREKCQTDKSLAIAHDLEHLYEPPPDAPATAKGGRGRKKKG
;
A
#
# COMPACT_ATOMS: atom_id res chain seq x y z
N MET A 1 -11.00 -6.97 5.09
CA MET A 1 -10.21 -7.90 5.94
C MET A 1 -8.83 -8.09 5.33
N PRO A 2 -7.75 -8.15 6.13
CA PRO A 2 -6.39 -8.40 5.63
C PRO A 2 -6.28 -9.75 4.88
N PHE A 3 -5.45 -9.78 3.84
CA PHE A 3 -5.30 -10.93 2.95
C PHE A 3 -3.82 -11.26 2.66
N SER A 4 -3.36 -12.43 3.12
CA SER A 4 -2.03 -12.94 2.81
C SER A 4 -2.01 -13.66 1.45
N LYS A 5 -1.14 -13.19 0.54
CA LYS A 5 -1.00 -13.72 -0.83
C LYS A 5 0.46 -14.01 -1.19
N GLY A 6 1.24 -14.56 -0.24
CA GLY A 6 2.67 -14.76 -0.44
C GLY A 6 3.36 -13.42 -0.29
N GLY A 7 3.65 -12.70 -1.37
CA GLY A 7 4.33 -11.39 -1.35
C GLY A 7 5.86 -11.51 -1.26
N ALA A 8 6.57 -10.37 -1.20
CA ALA A 8 8.05 -10.32 -1.16
C ALA A 8 8.72 -11.25 -0.12
N TYR A 9 9.98 -11.58 -0.34
CA TYR A 9 10.80 -12.30 0.64
C TYR A 9 10.99 -11.44 1.91
N SER A 10 10.45 -11.91 3.03
CA SER A 10 10.66 -11.28 4.33
C SER A 10 10.39 -12.29 5.46
N PRO A 11 11.42 -13.02 5.93
CA PRO A 11 11.22 -13.99 7.01
C PRO A 11 10.85 -13.27 8.32
N TYR A 12 10.14 -13.98 9.19
CA TYR A 12 9.65 -13.56 10.52
C TYR A 12 8.57 -12.46 10.51
N TYR A 13 8.79 -11.33 9.84
CA TYR A 13 7.89 -10.16 9.81
C TYR A 13 7.49 -9.81 8.38
N TYR A 14 6.21 -9.51 8.14
CA TYR A 14 5.72 -9.00 6.85
C TYR A 14 4.50 -8.10 7.07
N ASP A 15 4.53 -6.91 6.48
CA ASP A 15 3.36 -6.02 6.50
C ASP A 15 2.33 -6.46 5.45
N VAL A 16 1.22 -7.04 5.92
CA VAL A 16 0.15 -7.54 5.05
C VAL A 16 -0.67 -6.34 4.54
N HIS A 17 -0.37 -5.93 3.32
CA HIS A 17 -0.90 -4.72 2.69
C HIS A 17 -2.14 -4.94 1.81
N LEU A 18 -2.52 -6.20 1.54
CA LEU A 18 -3.72 -6.51 0.76
C LEU A 18 -4.92 -6.69 1.67
N VAL A 19 -6.07 -6.25 1.18
CA VAL A 19 -7.37 -6.44 1.82
C VAL A 19 -8.37 -7.01 0.83
N VAL A 20 -9.34 -7.76 1.34
CA VAL A 20 -10.52 -8.19 0.60
C VAL A 20 -11.78 -7.63 1.24
N ARG A 21 -12.77 -7.28 0.42
CA ARG A 21 -14.14 -6.98 0.85
C ARG A 21 -14.84 -8.30 1.18
N TRP A 22 -14.86 -8.61 2.48
CA TRP A 22 -15.41 -9.86 3.00
C TRP A 22 -16.82 -9.63 3.56
N ASP A 23 -17.76 -10.46 3.15
CA ASP A 23 -19.13 -10.53 3.64
C ASP A 23 -19.19 -11.50 4.83
N ASN A 24 -19.38 -10.95 6.02
CA ASN A 24 -19.46 -11.72 7.26
C ASN A 24 -20.73 -12.56 7.36
N GLU A 25 -21.85 -12.15 6.77
CA GLU A 25 -23.10 -12.91 6.82
C GLU A 25 -22.99 -14.17 5.97
N ARG A 26 -22.42 -14.03 4.77
CA ARG A 26 -22.20 -15.14 3.85
C ARG A 26 -20.95 -15.96 4.17
N GLN A 27 -20.07 -15.44 5.03
CA GLN A 27 -18.75 -16.04 5.34
C GLN A 27 -17.92 -16.27 4.06
N THR A 28 -17.97 -15.30 3.15
CA THR A 28 -17.26 -15.30 1.87
C THR A 28 -17.18 -13.87 1.33
N TYR A 29 -16.67 -13.66 0.12
CA TYR A 29 -16.71 -12.36 -0.56
C TYR A 29 -17.90 -12.27 -1.52
N HIS A 30 -18.32 -11.04 -1.84
CA HIS A 30 -19.43 -10.80 -2.76
C HIS A 30 -19.20 -11.53 -4.10
N GLY A 31 -20.23 -12.22 -4.57
CA GLY A 31 -20.16 -12.99 -5.82
C GLY A 31 -19.49 -14.35 -5.77
N PHE A 32 -18.98 -14.81 -4.62
CA PHE A 32 -18.35 -16.13 -4.54
C PHE A 32 -19.34 -17.28 -4.81
N ILE A 33 -18.97 -18.17 -5.73
CA ILE A 33 -19.76 -19.36 -6.13
C ILE A 33 -18.92 -20.63 -6.33
N GLY A 34 -17.67 -20.65 -5.87
CA GLY A 34 -16.73 -21.75 -6.13
C GLY A 34 -16.31 -21.82 -7.61
N THR A 35 -15.98 -23.02 -8.10
CA THR A 35 -15.68 -23.24 -9.53
C THR A 35 -16.86 -23.90 -10.23
N GLU A 36 -16.94 -23.78 -11.55
CA GLU A 36 -18.02 -24.39 -12.36
C GLU A 36 -18.20 -25.89 -12.07
N HIS A 37 -17.08 -26.60 -11.89
CA HIS A 37 -17.08 -28.05 -11.61
C HIS A 37 -17.14 -28.40 -10.11
N ARG A 38 -17.03 -27.40 -9.23
CA ARG A 38 -17.11 -27.55 -7.77
C ARG A 38 -17.74 -26.29 -7.17
N PRO A 39 -19.06 -26.11 -7.33
CA PRO A 39 -19.75 -24.99 -6.73
C PRO A 39 -19.61 -25.07 -5.21
N LEU A 40 -19.23 -23.95 -4.61
CA LEU A 40 -19.05 -23.83 -3.17
C LEU A 40 -19.71 -22.53 -2.73
N GLU A 41 -20.46 -22.59 -1.63
CA GLU A 41 -21.04 -21.38 -1.02
C GLU A 41 -20.00 -20.61 -0.20
N LYS A 42 -18.92 -21.29 0.24
CA LYS A 42 -17.85 -20.73 1.06
C LYS A 42 -16.47 -21.21 0.63
N PRO A 43 -15.39 -20.45 0.87
CA PRO A 43 -14.04 -20.88 0.52
C PRO A 43 -13.65 -22.19 1.20
N ALA A 44 -12.80 -22.97 0.52
CA ALA A 44 -12.15 -24.12 1.14
C ALA A 44 -11.28 -23.64 2.33
N CYS A 45 -11.18 -24.45 3.38
CA CYS A 45 -10.42 -24.13 4.60
C CYS A 45 -10.93 -22.92 5.39
N LEU A 46 -12.21 -22.54 5.26
CA LEU A 46 -12.83 -21.45 6.04
C LEU A 46 -12.59 -21.60 7.56
N GLU A 47 -12.58 -22.84 8.06
CA GLU A 47 -12.29 -23.17 9.46
C GLU A 47 -10.89 -22.74 9.95
N HIS A 48 -10.00 -22.38 9.03
CA HIS A 48 -8.66 -21.88 9.33
C HIS A 48 -8.51 -20.38 9.10
N PHE A 49 -9.51 -19.71 8.51
CA PHE A 49 -9.46 -18.28 8.32
C PHE A 49 -9.51 -17.56 9.67
N PHE A 50 -8.92 -16.36 9.72
CA PHE A 50 -8.85 -15.49 10.91
C PHE A 50 -8.01 -16.03 12.07
N ARG A 51 -7.53 -17.27 12.02
CA ARG A 51 -6.58 -17.81 12.99
C ARG A 51 -5.20 -17.17 12.79
N PRO A 52 -4.45 -16.90 13.87
CA PRO A 52 -3.04 -16.58 13.76
C PRO A 52 -2.26 -17.80 13.24
N GLY A 53 -1.19 -17.56 12.51
CA GLY A 53 -0.39 -18.65 11.96
C GLY A 53 0.93 -18.18 11.38
N LEU A 54 1.55 -19.04 10.58
CA LEU A 54 2.69 -18.68 9.74
C LEU A 54 2.27 -18.72 8.28
N THR A 55 2.80 -17.82 7.46
CA THR A 55 2.58 -17.81 6.00
C THR A 55 3.89 -17.63 5.25
N TRP A 56 3.95 -18.06 3.99
CA TRP A 56 5.12 -17.92 3.14
C TRP A 56 4.71 -17.77 1.66
N PRO A 57 5.56 -17.21 0.79
CA PRO A 57 5.34 -17.24 -0.64
C PRO A 57 5.47 -18.67 -1.16
N ARG A 58 4.41 -19.20 -1.78
CA ARG A 58 4.45 -20.57 -2.35
C ARG A 58 5.52 -20.69 -3.44
N ARG A 59 5.67 -19.68 -4.29
CA ARG A 59 6.62 -19.66 -5.40
C ARG A 59 7.47 -18.41 -5.30
N THR A 60 8.79 -18.58 -5.36
CA THR A 60 9.75 -17.45 -5.34
C THR A 60 11.11 -17.89 -5.89
N THR A 61 11.85 -16.96 -6.47
CA THR A 61 13.29 -17.13 -6.78
C THR A 61 14.18 -16.98 -5.54
N SER A 62 13.66 -16.41 -4.45
CA SER A 62 14.35 -16.28 -3.16
C SER A 62 14.27 -17.57 -2.32
N GLY A 63 14.84 -17.52 -1.12
CA GLY A 63 14.74 -18.61 -0.14
C GLY A 63 13.35 -18.76 0.48
N LEU A 64 13.17 -19.84 1.25
CA LEU A 64 11.99 -20.03 2.10
C LEU A 64 11.92 -18.89 3.13
N SER A 65 10.76 -18.25 3.28
CA SER A 65 10.56 -17.16 4.24
C SER A 65 9.21 -17.27 4.95
N LEU A 66 9.16 -18.09 6.00
CA LEU A 66 7.99 -18.13 6.86
C LEU A 66 7.95 -16.86 7.71
N ARG A 67 6.77 -16.25 7.84
CA ARG A 67 6.53 -15.09 8.68
C ARG A 67 5.23 -15.20 9.45
N ALA A 68 5.12 -14.40 10.50
CA ALA A 68 3.90 -14.28 11.26
C ALA A 68 2.73 -13.83 10.36
N MET A 69 1.63 -14.57 10.44
CA MET A 69 0.33 -14.21 9.89
C MET A 69 -0.56 -13.77 11.07
N PRO A 70 -0.88 -12.47 11.17
CA PRO A 70 -1.79 -11.92 12.17
C PRO A 70 -3.14 -12.62 12.24
N ARG A 71 -3.73 -12.70 13.45
CA ARG A 71 -5.15 -13.10 13.58
C ARG A 71 -6.05 -12.09 12.86
N GLY A 72 -7.19 -12.55 12.37
CA GLY A 72 -8.10 -11.75 11.53
C GLY A 72 -7.70 -11.68 10.04
N CYS A 73 -6.59 -12.31 9.65
CA CYS A 73 -6.16 -12.42 8.26
C CYS A 73 -6.82 -13.64 7.58
N ILE A 74 -7.07 -13.52 6.27
CA ILE A 74 -7.38 -14.65 5.39
C ILE A 74 -6.20 -14.94 4.47
N PHE A 75 -6.12 -16.13 3.88
CA PHE A 75 -4.99 -16.55 3.04
C PHE A 75 -5.44 -17.29 1.78
N ALA A 76 -4.54 -17.42 0.79
CA ALA A 76 -4.81 -18.09 -0.48
C ALA A 76 -3.67 -19.05 -0.88
N ASP A 77 -3.84 -19.76 -2.01
CA ASP A 77 -2.88 -20.75 -2.50
C ASP A 77 -1.46 -20.20 -2.73
N LYS A 78 -1.33 -18.94 -3.17
CA LYS A 78 -0.03 -18.27 -3.34
C LYS A 78 0.64 -17.87 -2.02
N GLY A 79 -0.12 -17.82 -0.92
CA GLY A 79 0.37 -17.56 0.43
C GLY A 79 -0.19 -18.59 1.41
N PRO A 80 0.27 -19.86 1.38
CA PRO A 80 -0.26 -20.88 2.26
C PRO A 80 -0.05 -20.54 3.74
N ALA A 81 -0.75 -21.26 4.61
CA ALA A 81 -0.65 -21.06 6.04
C ALA A 81 -0.29 -22.35 6.79
N ALA A 82 0.48 -22.20 7.88
CA ALA A 82 0.78 -23.23 8.85
C ALA A 82 0.27 -22.80 10.22
N PHE A 83 -0.29 -23.75 10.96
CA PHE A 83 -0.92 -23.54 12.26
C PHE A 83 -0.37 -24.54 13.27
N VAL A 84 -0.50 -24.21 14.55
CA VAL A 84 -0.21 -25.12 15.66
C VAL A 84 -1.49 -25.40 16.44
N ALA A 85 -1.45 -26.40 17.34
CA ALA A 85 -2.56 -26.66 18.24
C ALA A 85 -2.82 -25.46 19.15
N ASP A 86 -4.11 -25.17 19.40
CA ASP A 86 -4.59 -24.11 20.28
C ASP A 86 -4.08 -22.69 19.98
N ASP A 87 -3.56 -22.47 18.77
CA ASP A 87 -3.04 -21.18 18.32
C ASP A 87 -1.97 -20.58 19.26
N ALA A 88 -1.23 -21.44 19.98
CA ALA A 88 -0.26 -21.04 21.00
C ALA A 88 0.87 -20.16 20.40
N PRO A 89 1.00 -18.88 20.81
CA PRO A 89 1.96 -17.95 20.20
C PRO A 89 3.42 -18.41 20.31
N GLU A 90 3.78 -19.01 21.44
CA GLU A 90 5.13 -19.51 21.68
C GLU A 90 5.48 -20.67 20.73
N ALA A 91 4.55 -21.61 20.52
CA ALA A 91 4.74 -22.71 19.58
C ALA A 91 4.80 -22.22 18.12
N LEU A 92 3.98 -21.22 17.75
CA LEU A 92 4.07 -20.58 16.43
C LEU A 92 5.43 -19.91 16.22
N LEU A 93 5.94 -19.17 17.22
CA LEU A 93 7.25 -18.51 17.14
C LEU A 93 8.40 -19.51 17.09
N ALA A 94 8.35 -20.58 17.88
CA ALA A 94 9.36 -21.64 17.82
C ALA A 94 9.36 -22.34 16.45
N LEU A 95 8.17 -22.64 15.90
CA LEU A 95 8.05 -23.17 14.53
C LEU A 95 8.58 -22.17 13.49
N CYS A 96 8.34 -20.86 13.68
CA CYS A 96 8.86 -19.81 12.80
C CYS A 96 10.39 -19.75 12.84
N ALA A 97 11.00 -19.86 14.01
CA ALA A 97 12.46 -19.96 14.15
C ALA A 97 13.01 -21.19 13.42
N LEU A 98 12.47 -22.38 13.72
CA LEU A 98 12.93 -23.62 13.11
C LEU A 98 12.81 -23.59 11.58
N SER A 99 11.66 -23.16 11.07
CA SER A 99 11.37 -23.18 9.63
C SER A 99 12.18 -22.15 8.82
N ASN A 100 12.68 -21.10 9.46
CA ASN A 100 13.61 -20.14 8.85
C ASN A 100 15.09 -20.44 9.19
N SER A 101 15.39 -21.54 9.89
CA SER A 101 16.76 -21.97 10.14
C SER A 101 17.41 -22.54 8.88
N ARG A 102 18.74 -22.44 8.81
CA ARG A 102 19.54 -23.05 7.74
C ARG A 102 19.37 -24.57 7.71
N ALA A 103 19.29 -25.21 8.87
CA ALA A 103 19.08 -26.65 8.98
C ALA A 103 17.78 -27.09 8.31
N PHE A 104 16.67 -26.40 8.59
CA PHE A 104 15.38 -26.69 7.96
C PHE A 104 15.40 -26.39 6.45
N ALA A 105 16.02 -25.27 6.06
CA ALA A 105 16.15 -24.90 4.65
C ALA A 105 16.90 -25.96 3.83
N LEU A 106 17.92 -26.60 4.39
CA LEU A 106 18.63 -27.73 3.77
C LEU A 106 17.75 -28.97 3.61
N LEU A 107 16.96 -29.32 4.63
CA LEU A 107 16.03 -30.44 4.54
C LEU A 107 14.94 -30.20 3.47
N VAL A 108 14.51 -28.95 3.32
CA VAL A 108 13.59 -28.56 2.25
C VAL A 108 14.29 -28.62 0.90
N SER A 109 15.54 -28.14 0.78
CA SER A 109 16.24 -28.12 -0.52
C SER A 109 16.46 -29.51 -1.10
N VAL A 110 16.73 -30.53 -0.27
CA VAL A 110 16.85 -31.93 -0.72
C VAL A 110 15.53 -32.48 -1.28
N GLN A 111 14.39 -31.95 -0.85
CA GLN A 111 13.08 -32.32 -1.37
C GLN A 111 12.70 -31.55 -2.64
N LEU A 112 13.36 -30.41 -2.89
CA LEU A 112 13.13 -29.56 -4.05
C LEU A 112 14.03 -30.00 -5.20
N ALA A 113 13.46 -30.61 -6.23
CA ALA A 113 14.16 -30.93 -7.48
C ALA A 113 14.35 -29.70 -8.38
N ALA A 114 14.85 -28.59 -7.83
CA ALA A 114 15.06 -27.33 -8.55
C ALA A 114 16.55 -27.10 -8.81
N ALA A 115 16.93 -26.83 -10.06
CA ALA A 115 18.26 -26.32 -10.41
C ALA A 115 18.44 -24.89 -9.89
N ASP A 116 19.68 -24.46 -9.65
CA ASP A 116 20.04 -23.24 -8.90
C ASP A 116 19.42 -21.91 -9.41
N ALA A 117 18.91 -21.87 -10.65
CA ALA A 117 18.32 -20.67 -11.27
C ALA A 117 16.79 -20.73 -11.49
N ALA A 118 16.11 -21.81 -11.09
CA ALA A 118 14.66 -21.94 -11.26
C ALA A 118 13.89 -21.50 -10.01
N ALA A 119 12.76 -20.79 -10.19
CA ALA A 119 11.85 -20.45 -9.11
C ALA A 119 11.45 -21.71 -8.31
N ARG A 120 11.64 -21.67 -6.99
CA ARG A 120 11.36 -22.77 -6.08
C ARG A 120 9.88 -22.76 -5.72
N SER A 121 9.24 -23.93 -5.72
CA SER A 121 7.84 -24.08 -5.26
C SER A 121 7.80 -24.75 -3.89
N TYR A 122 7.61 -23.94 -2.85
CA TYR A 122 7.43 -24.35 -1.46
C TYR A 122 5.96 -24.77 -1.23
N GLU A 123 5.54 -25.86 -1.89
CA GLU A 123 4.20 -26.41 -1.77
C GLU A 123 3.91 -26.88 -0.33
N VAL A 124 2.63 -26.81 0.08
CA VAL A 124 2.18 -27.25 1.41
C VAL A 124 2.64 -28.67 1.72
N GLY A 125 2.51 -29.58 0.75
CA GLY A 125 2.91 -30.97 0.91
C GLY A 125 4.42 -31.20 1.05
N VAL A 126 5.26 -30.26 0.60
CA VAL A 126 6.73 -30.31 0.83
C VAL A 126 7.02 -29.88 2.25
N ILE A 127 6.52 -28.71 2.65
CA ILE A 127 6.74 -28.17 4.00
C ILE A 127 6.19 -29.12 5.09
N GLN A 128 5.03 -29.73 4.84
CA GLN A 128 4.42 -30.69 5.77
C GLN A 128 5.20 -32.00 5.93
N LYS A 129 5.99 -32.41 4.92
CA LYS A 129 6.82 -33.63 4.98
C LYS A 129 8.18 -33.38 5.60
N THR A 130 8.62 -32.13 5.67
CA THR A 130 9.89 -31.78 6.31
C THR A 130 9.83 -32.11 7.80
N PRO A 131 10.78 -32.89 8.34
CA PRO A 131 10.79 -33.24 9.75
C PRO A 131 10.84 -32.00 10.65
N VAL A 132 10.08 -32.03 11.73
CA VAL A 132 10.14 -31.04 12.82
C VAL A 132 10.55 -31.79 14.10
N PRO A 133 11.62 -31.38 14.79
CA PRO A 133 12.09 -32.06 15.99
C PRO A 133 11.12 -31.85 17.16
N ASN A 134 11.08 -32.81 18.07
CA ASN A 134 10.40 -32.62 19.35
C ASN A 134 11.21 -31.65 20.21
N LEU A 135 10.59 -30.56 20.65
CA LEU A 135 11.23 -29.55 21.48
C LEU A 135 10.95 -29.82 22.96
N THR A 136 11.97 -29.64 23.80
CA THR A 136 11.72 -29.45 25.23
C THR A 136 11.08 -28.07 25.48
N PRO A 137 10.40 -27.86 26.62
CA PRO A 137 9.86 -26.54 26.97
C PRO A 137 10.91 -25.41 26.90
N ASP A 138 12.12 -25.66 27.40
CA ASP A 138 13.20 -24.67 27.39
C ASP A 138 13.67 -24.34 25.96
N GLN A 139 13.77 -25.34 25.08
CA GLN A 139 14.15 -25.15 23.68
C GLN A 139 13.08 -24.37 22.92
N GLN A 140 11.80 -24.68 23.17
CA GLN A 140 10.67 -23.95 22.58
C GLN A 140 10.71 -22.49 23.01
N ALA A 141 10.86 -22.22 24.31
CA ALA A 141 10.93 -20.87 24.84
C ALA A 141 12.11 -20.08 24.26
N ALA A 142 13.29 -20.70 24.14
CA ALA A 142 14.48 -20.08 23.56
C ALA A 142 14.29 -19.70 22.09
N LEU A 143 13.81 -20.65 21.26
CA LEU A 143 13.53 -20.40 19.85
C LEU A 143 12.43 -19.35 19.66
N ALA A 144 11.38 -19.41 20.47
CA ALA A 144 10.28 -18.44 20.43
C ALA A 144 10.76 -17.03 20.79
N ALA A 145 11.62 -16.90 21.80
CA ALA A 145 12.21 -15.63 22.21
C ALA A 145 13.08 -15.03 21.09
N LEU A 146 13.91 -15.85 20.43
CA LEU A 146 14.74 -15.41 19.30
C LEU A 146 13.88 -14.97 18.11
N ALA A 147 12.85 -15.73 17.73
CA ALA A 147 11.92 -15.33 16.66
C ALA A 147 11.16 -14.04 17.00
N ARG A 148 10.70 -13.87 18.25
CA ARG A 148 10.04 -12.64 18.70
C ARG A 148 11.00 -11.45 18.63
N CYS A 149 12.25 -11.64 19.06
CA CYS A 149 13.29 -10.61 18.96
C CYS A 149 13.49 -10.19 17.49
N ILE A 150 13.68 -11.15 16.58
CA ILE A 150 13.83 -10.88 15.15
C ILE A 150 12.60 -10.14 14.60
N TRP A 151 11.40 -10.60 14.92
CA TRP A 151 10.16 -9.94 14.51
C TRP A 151 10.10 -8.49 14.99
N SER A 152 10.37 -8.24 16.27
CA SER A 152 10.34 -6.88 16.88
C SER A 152 11.37 -5.97 16.21
N ARG A 153 12.60 -6.45 15.96
CA ARG A 153 13.62 -5.66 15.27
C ARG A 153 13.26 -5.34 13.83
N LYS A 154 12.71 -6.30 13.08
CA LYS A 154 12.24 -6.04 11.71
C LYS A 154 11.07 -5.05 11.69
N ARG A 155 10.10 -5.21 12.59
CA ARG A 155 9.00 -4.26 12.75
C ARG A 155 9.49 -2.87 13.13
N ALA A 156 10.48 -2.76 14.01
CA ALA A 156 11.06 -1.49 14.43
C ALA A 156 11.61 -0.69 13.23
N LEU A 157 12.31 -1.35 12.29
CA LEU A 157 12.78 -0.71 11.05
C LEU A 157 11.62 -0.18 10.18
N ASP A 158 10.47 -0.86 10.22
CA ASP A 158 9.28 -0.51 9.46
C ASP A 158 8.47 0.65 10.10
N THR A 159 8.76 1.00 11.37
CA THR A 159 8.06 2.10 12.06
C THR A 159 8.36 3.50 11.51
N THR A 160 9.31 3.62 10.58
CA THR A 160 9.62 4.87 9.86
C THR A 160 9.07 4.90 8.44
N GLU A 161 8.49 3.80 7.95
CA GLU A 161 7.87 3.73 6.63
C GLU A 161 6.42 4.22 6.70
N GLU A 162 6.12 5.39 6.15
CA GLU A 162 4.80 6.03 6.28
C GLU A 162 3.65 5.28 5.59
N THR A 163 3.97 4.33 4.73
CA THR A 163 2.99 3.43 4.09
C THR A 163 2.71 2.15 4.88
N SER A 164 3.49 1.86 5.93
CA SER A 164 3.35 0.66 6.75
C SER A 164 2.30 0.81 7.86
N HIS A 165 1.65 -0.30 8.21
CA HIS A 165 0.81 -0.38 9.41
C HIS A 165 1.60 -0.17 10.72
N ALA A 166 2.93 -0.32 10.71
CA ALA A 166 3.79 -0.10 11.86
C ALA A 166 4.21 1.37 12.05
N PHE A 167 3.92 2.26 11.09
CA PHE A 167 4.41 3.64 11.11
C PHE A 167 4.10 4.36 12.44
N LEU A 168 5.12 5.03 12.99
CA LEU A 168 5.02 5.87 14.17
C LEU A 168 5.41 7.32 13.86
N LEU A 169 6.64 7.54 13.38
CA LEU A 169 7.23 8.84 13.09
C LEU A 169 8.29 8.69 11.99
N PRO A 170 8.58 9.76 11.21
CA PRO A 170 9.68 9.73 10.25
C PRO A 170 11.01 9.48 10.96
N ALA A 171 12.01 8.95 10.24
CA ALA A 171 13.30 8.57 10.80
C ALA A 171 13.98 9.70 11.60
N ALA A 172 13.83 10.96 11.18
CA ALA A 172 14.36 12.14 11.88
C ALA A 172 13.81 12.34 13.30
N LEU A 173 12.60 11.84 13.58
CA LEU A 173 11.89 12.02 14.85
C LEU A 173 11.74 10.71 15.63
N ARG A 174 12.09 9.56 15.04
CA ARG A 174 11.79 8.24 15.60
C ARG A 174 12.44 7.98 16.96
N THR A 175 13.61 8.56 17.22
CA THR A 175 14.34 8.45 18.50
C THR A 175 13.62 9.14 19.66
N ARG A 176 12.63 10.02 19.40
CA ARG A 176 11.81 10.64 20.46
C ARG A 176 10.88 9.64 21.16
N LEU A 177 10.56 8.53 20.49
CA LEU A 177 9.70 7.46 21.00
C LEU A 177 10.51 6.27 21.55
N GLY A 178 11.76 6.51 21.96
CA GLY A 178 12.67 5.50 22.49
C GLY A 178 13.80 5.11 21.52
N ASP A 179 14.54 4.07 21.90
CA ASP A 179 15.75 3.65 21.19
C ASP A 179 15.43 3.20 19.76
N TYR A 180 16.00 3.92 18.79
CA TYR A 180 15.93 3.57 17.39
C TYR A 180 17.31 3.63 16.77
N ASN A 181 17.90 2.47 16.56
CA ASN A 181 19.22 2.32 15.94
C ASN A 181 19.14 1.21 14.87
N PRO A 182 18.93 1.57 13.60
CA PRO A 182 18.82 0.60 12.51
C PRO A 182 20.05 -0.31 12.36
N ALA A 183 21.25 0.22 12.61
CA ALA A 183 22.48 -0.55 12.52
C ALA A 183 22.58 -1.60 13.64
N ALA A 184 22.24 -1.22 14.89
CA ALA A 184 22.21 -2.14 16.01
C ALA A 184 21.12 -3.22 15.84
N ALA A 185 19.93 -2.82 15.38
CA ALA A 185 18.85 -3.76 15.05
C ALA A 185 19.32 -4.77 14.00
N THR A 186 19.98 -4.31 12.93
CA THR A 186 20.51 -5.20 11.88
C THR A 186 21.56 -6.17 12.43
N ALA A 187 22.47 -5.71 13.29
CA ALA A 187 23.46 -6.60 13.93
C ALA A 187 22.80 -7.65 14.83
N GLU A 188 21.74 -7.27 15.56
CA GLU A 188 20.98 -8.19 16.41
C GLU A 188 20.17 -9.22 15.60
N LEU A 189 19.66 -8.85 14.42
CA LEU A 189 19.03 -9.79 13.50
C LEU A 189 20.00 -10.89 13.08
N VAL A 190 21.23 -10.53 12.70
CA VAL A 190 22.28 -11.49 12.31
C VAL A 190 22.65 -12.41 13.47
N ARG A 191 22.85 -11.85 14.67
CA ARG A 191 23.16 -12.64 15.87
C ARG A 191 22.04 -13.63 16.22
N SER A 192 20.80 -13.15 16.29
CA SER A 192 19.64 -13.98 16.65
C SER A 192 19.42 -15.11 15.63
N GLN A 193 19.65 -14.84 14.34
CA GLN A 193 19.59 -15.87 13.30
C GLN A 193 20.70 -16.93 13.49
N ALA A 194 21.92 -16.51 13.82
CA ALA A 194 23.02 -17.44 14.09
C ALA A 194 22.73 -18.34 15.32
N ASP A 195 22.11 -17.78 16.37
CA ASP A 195 21.69 -18.55 17.55
C ASP A 195 20.59 -19.57 17.21
N ILE A 196 19.58 -19.16 16.40
CA ILE A 196 18.55 -20.07 15.88
C ILE A 196 19.18 -21.20 15.07
N ASP A 197 20.12 -20.87 14.18
CA ASP A 197 20.80 -21.87 13.35
C ASP A 197 21.58 -22.86 14.21
N ALA A 198 22.33 -22.39 15.20
CA ALA A 198 23.10 -23.25 16.11
C ALA A 198 22.20 -24.21 16.90
N ILE A 199 21.10 -23.71 17.47
CA ILE A 199 20.11 -24.55 18.17
C ILE A 199 19.50 -25.56 17.21
N SER A 200 19.10 -25.11 16.02
CA SER A 200 18.43 -25.95 15.03
C SER A 200 19.33 -27.07 14.52
N PHE A 201 20.59 -26.79 14.17
CA PHE A 201 21.54 -27.82 13.77
C PHE A 201 21.73 -28.90 14.84
N GLY A 202 21.83 -28.49 16.12
CA GLY A 202 21.91 -29.41 17.24
C GLY A 202 20.67 -30.30 17.40
N LEU A 203 19.47 -29.74 17.20
CA LEU A 203 18.21 -30.48 17.26
C LEU A 203 18.06 -31.53 16.14
N TYR A 204 18.54 -31.22 14.94
CA TYR A 204 18.51 -32.14 13.80
C TYR A 204 19.69 -33.13 13.78
N GLY A 205 20.71 -32.94 14.63
CA GLY A 205 21.87 -33.82 14.71
C GLY A 205 22.81 -33.73 13.50
N PHE A 206 22.89 -32.56 12.86
CA PHE A 206 23.87 -32.32 11.79
C PHE A 206 25.30 -32.38 12.36
N ALA A 207 26.24 -32.93 11.59
CA ALA A 207 27.65 -32.95 11.97
C ALA A 207 28.32 -31.59 11.64
N GLU A 208 29.45 -31.26 12.27
CA GLU A 208 30.19 -30.02 11.97
C GLU A 208 30.59 -29.89 10.49
N ALA A 209 30.82 -31.02 9.80
CA ALA A 209 31.07 -31.03 8.37
C ALA A 209 29.86 -30.54 7.56
N ASP A 210 28.64 -30.86 8.00
CA ASP A 210 27.42 -30.38 7.38
C ASP A 210 27.20 -28.89 7.66
N HIS A 211 27.62 -28.39 8.83
CA HIS A 211 27.57 -26.96 9.16
C HIS A 211 28.40 -26.14 8.15
N ALA A 212 29.61 -26.60 7.83
CA ALA A 212 30.51 -25.92 6.89
C ALA A 212 29.97 -25.94 5.45
N ALA A 213 29.37 -27.05 5.01
CA ALA A 213 28.72 -27.14 3.70
C ALA A 213 27.44 -26.29 3.61
N ALA A 214 26.68 -26.22 4.70
CA ALA A 214 25.52 -25.33 4.82
C ALA A 214 25.91 -23.85 4.73
N LEU A 215 27.08 -23.50 5.29
CA LEU A 215 27.63 -22.14 5.29
C LEU A 215 27.99 -21.66 3.88
N THR A 216 28.64 -22.50 3.09
CA THR A 216 29.15 -22.18 1.73
C THR A 216 28.09 -22.25 0.63
N GLY A 217 27.10 -23.16 0.74
CA GLY A 217 26.07 -23.32 -0.31
C GLY A 217 25.00 -22.21 -0.36
N ASN A 218 24.83 -21.43 0.72
CA ASN A 218 23.74 -20.45 0.83
C ASN A 218 24.18 -19.00 0.59
N GLU A 219 25.50 -18.69 0.54
CA GLU A 219 25.99 -17.34 0.21
C GLU A 219 25.67 -16.94 -1.24
N ALA A 220 25.58 -17.91 -2.15
CA ALA A 220 25.16 -17.66 -3.53
C ALA A 220 23.68 -17.23 -3.64
N GLY A 221 22.80 -17.71 -2.76
CA GLY A 221 21.36 -17.40 -2.81
C GLY A 221 20.95 -16.08 -2.14
N ALA A 222 21.79 -15.55 -1.23
CA ALA A 222 21.52 -14.27 -0.57
C ALA A 222 22.03 -13.06 -1.38
N ALA A 223 23.02 -13.26 -2.26
CA ALA A 223 23.64 -12.20 -3.07
C ALA A 223 22.92 -11.93 -4.41
N GLU A 224 22.10 -12.86 -4.92
CA GLU A 224 21.40 -12.73 -6.21
C GLU A 224 19.92 -12.32 -6.10
N ALA A 225 19.51 -11.69 -4.99
CA ALA A 225 18.14 -11.17 -4.80
C ALA A 225 17.81 -9.91 -5.64
N ASN A 226 18.46 -9.71 -6.79
CA ASN A 226 18.19 -8.65 -7.75
C ASN A 226 18.11 -9.26 -9.17
N GLY A 227 17.05 -10.02 -9.45
CA GLY A 227 16.86 -10.63 -10.76
C GLY A 227 15.48 -11.25 -10.98
N SER A 228 14.57 -10.44 -11.51
CA SER A 228 13.32 -10.77 -12.23
C SER A 228 12.55 -12.04 -11.84
N ASP A 229 11.54 -11.89 -10.98
CA ASP A 229 10.45 -12.86 -10.85
C ASP A 229 9.50 -12.73 -12.05
N ASP A 230 9.46 -13.76 -12.90
CA ASP A 230 8.60 -13.88 -14.09
C ASP A 230 7.14 -14.22 -13.74
N ASP A 231 6.62 -13.53 -12.72
CA ASP A 231 5.20 -13.50 -12.33
C ASP A 231 4.74 -12.05 -12.09
N ASN A 232 5.33 -11.05 -12.76
CA ASN A 232 4.79 -9.69 -12.94
C ASN A 232 4.32 -8.89 -11.69
N ASP A 233 4.66 -9.37 -10.50
CA ASP A 233 4.58 -8.65 -9.24
C ASP A 233 6.02 -8.33 -8.86
N GLU A 234 6.59 -7.30 -9.49
CA GLU A 234 7.82 -6.64 -9.05
C GLU A 234 7.58 -6.04 -7.66
N ASP A 235 7.62 -6.90 -6.65
CA ASP A 235 7.61 -6.57 -5.23
C ASP A 235 9.04 -6.14 -4.84
N GLY A 236 9.56 -5.12 -5.54
CA GLY A 236 10.82 -4.47 -5.19
C GLY A 236 10.73 -3.86 -3.79
N ALA A 237 11.79 -4.03 -3.00
CA ALA A 237 11.90 -3.34 -1.71
C ALA A 237 11.71 -1.83 -1.90
N ALA A 238 10.95 -1.18 -1.01
CA ALA A 238 10.77 0.25 -1.04
C ALA A 238 12.15 0.95 -1.00
N VAL A 239 12.40 1.87 -1.94
CA VAL A 239 13.62 2.66 -1.93
C VAL A 239 13.55 3.58 -0.70
N PRO A 240 14.53 3.54 0.22
CA PRO A 240 14.50 4.39 1.41
C PRO A 240 14.35 5.86 1.01
N VAL A 241 13.35 6.53 1.57
CA VAL A 241 13.18 7.97 1.39
C VAL A 241 14.27 8.68 2.19
N GLU A 242 14.88 9.70 1.58
CA GLU A 242 15.85 10.55 2.28
C GLU A 242 15.22 11.14 3.56
N THR A 243 15.98 11.15 4.65
CA THR A 243 15.50 11.59 5.98
C THR A 243 14.75 12.94 5.95
N THR A 244 15.28 13.93 5.23
CA THR A 244 14.65 15.25 5.08
C THR A 244 13.35 15.18 4.27
N ALA A 245 13.34 14.45 3.15
CA ALA A 245 12.15 14.28 2.33
C ALA A 245 11.03 13.53 3.08
N GLY A 246 11.39 12.52 3.89
CA GLY A 246 10.44 11.80 4.75
C GLY A 246 9.86 12.69 5.84
N LEU A 247 10.67 13.57 6.43
CA LEU A 247 10.18 14.57 7.41
C LEU A 247 9.21 15.57 6.77
N LEU A 248 9.52 16.07 5.56
CA LEU A 248 8.65 16.99 4.84
C LEU A 248 7.33 16.32 4.39
N SER A 249 7.39 15.08 3.90
CA SER A 249 6.20 14.27 3.56
C SER A 249 5.30 14.05 4.77
N TRP A 250 5.90 13.64 5.91
CA TRP A 250 5.18 13.50 7.16
C TRP A 250 4.54 14.82 7.60
N SER A 251 5.25 15.95 7.48
CA SER A 251 4.74 17.27 7.84
C SER A 251 3.55 17.69 6.96
N ALA A 252 3.60 17.39 5.66
CA ALA A 252 2.45 17.56 4.77
C ALA A 252 1.27 16.69 5.23
N GLY A 253 1.52 15.44 5.64
CA GLY A 253 0.51 14.56 6.22
C GLY A 253 -0.09 15.09 7.51
N VAL A 254 0.70 15.72 8.39
CA VAL A 254 0.18 16.41 9.58
C VAL A 254 -0.73 17.58 9.18
N ALA A 255 -0.33 18.39 8.19
CA ALA A 255 -1.12 19.51 7.69
C ALA A 255 -2.48 19.07 7.10
N PHE A 256 -2.52 17.92 6.42
CA PHE A 256 -3.76 17.29 5.94
C PHE A 256 -4.59 16.62 7.04
N GLY A 257 -4.07 16.47 8.26
CA GLY A 257 -4.76 15.77 9.35
C GLY A 257 -4.63 14.24 9.30
N ARG A 258 -3.64 13.72 8.56
CA ARG A 258 -3.37 12.28 8.46
C ARG A 258 -2.54 11.76 9.63
N PHE A 259 -1.50 12.49 10.01
CA PHE A 259 -0.56 12.09 11.07
C PHE A 259 -0.72 12.92 12.33
N ASP A 260 -0.44 12.28 13.47
CA ASP A 260 -0.57 12.93 14.77
C ASP A 260 0.75 13.54 15.24
N ILE A 261 0.82 14.86 15.24
CA ILE A 261 1.98 15.62 15.73
C ILE A 261 2.22 15.45 17.24
N ARG A 262 1.20 15.03 18.01
CA ARG A 262 1.30 14.86 19.47
C ARG A 262 2.29 13.77 19.87
N LEU A 263 2.52 12.79 19.00
CA LEU A 263 3.59 11.79 19.20
C LEU A 263 4.99 12.42 19.13
N ALA A 264 5.21 13.31 18.17
CA ALA A 264 6.51 13.97 17.99
C ALA A 264 6.82 15.01 19.07
N THR A 265 5.77 15.58 19.68
CA THR A 265 5.87 16.60 20.74
C THR A 265 5.82 16.02 22.15
N GLY A 266 5.43 14.75 22.30
CA GLY A 266 5.29 14.08 23.60
C GLY A 266 3.95 14.34 24.30
N GLU A 267 2.99 14.99 23.63
CA GLU A 267 1.63 15.22 24.14
C GLU A 267 0.76 13.96 24.10
N ARG A 268 1.15 12.98 23.28
CA ARG A 268 0.54 11.64 23.22
C ARG A 268 1.65 10.60 23.33
N GLU A 269 1.43 9.62 24.20
CA GLU A 269 2.32 8.45 24.27
C GLU A 269 2.09 7.52 23.07
N ALA A 270 3.17 6.92 22.58
CA ALA A 270 3.05 5.85 21.59
C ALA A 270 2.36 4.64 22.23
N PRO A 271 1.44 3.97 21.50
CA PRO A 271 0.86 2.73 22.00
C PRO A 271 1.94 1.65 22.15
N PRO A 272 1.73 0.65 23.04
CA PRO A 272 2.67 -0.44 23.22
C PRO A 272 2.91 -1.20 21.91
N GLU A 273 4.09 -1.82 21.78
CA GLU A 273 4.36 -2.71 20.67
C GLU A 273 3.37 -3.90 20.69
N PRO A 274 2.68 -4.18 19.57
CA PRO A 274 1.81 -5.35 19.47
C PRO A 274 2.62 -6.65 19.47
N GLU A 275 1.97 -7.76 19.83
CA GLU A 275 2.56 -9.08 19.67
C GLU A 275 2.55 -9.54 18.20
N PRO A 276 3.43 -10.47 17.79
CA PRO A 276 3.58 -10.89 16.39
C PRO A 276 2.32 -11.35 15.65
N PHE A 277 1.33 -11.84 16.40
CA PHE A 277 0.09 -12.38 15.85
C PHE A 277 -1.15 -11.54 16.23
N ASP A 278 -0.95 -10.34 16.79
CA ASP A 278 -2.04 -9.39 16.97
C ASP A 278 -2.63 -8.92 15.63
N PRO A 279 -3.93 -8.59 15.56
CA PRO A 279 -4.57 -8.13 14.35
C PRO A 279 -3.87 -6.87 13.87
N LEU A 280 -3.79 -6.71 12.56
CA LEU A 280 -3.30 -5.48 11.98
C LEU A 280 -4.21 -4.31 12.42
N PRO A 281 -3.62 -3.18 12.82
CA PRO A 281 -4.41 -2.03 13.20
C PRO A 281 -5.06 -1.41 11.96
N ALA A 282 -6.28 -0.88 12.10
CA ALA A 282 -6.98 -0.21 10.99
C ALA A 282 -6.26 1.07 10.53
N LYS A 283 -5.51 1.71 11.43
CA LYS A 283 -4.62 2.85 11.14
C LYS A 283 -3.28 2.58 11.79
N SER A 284 -2.18 3.04 11.16
CA SER A 284 -0.89 2.95 11.81
C SER A 284 -0.87 3.79 13.09
N PRO A 285 -0.10 3.42 14.13
CA PRO A 285 -0.11 4.12 15.40
C PRO A 285 0.34 5.59 15.31
N GLY A 286 1.08 5.95 14.25
CA GLY A 286 1.46 7.32 13.88
C GLY A 286 0.33 8.20 13.32
N MET A 287 -0.78 7.60 12.88
CA MET A 287 -1.93 8.34 12.35
C MET A 287 -2.75 9.03 13.44
N LEU A 288 -3.48 10.06 13.02
CA LEU A 288 -4.44 10.76 13.86
C LEU A 288 -5.59 9.79 14.27
N PRO A 289 -5.83 9.61 15.59
CA PRO A 289 -6.98 8.84 16.08
C PRO A 289 -8.31 9.40 15.57
N ASP A 290 -9.30 8.52 15.40
CA ASP A 290 -10.65 8.95 14.99
C ASP A 290 -11.30 9.85 16.05
N GLY A 291 -11.89 10.96 15.60
CA GLY A 291 -12.56 11.94 16.47
C GLY A 291 -11.64 12.99 17.07
N ASP A 292 -10.31 12.80 17.02
CA ASP A 292 -9.36 13.80 17.51
C ASP A 292 -9.21 14.96 16.51
N PRO A 293 -9.02 16.21 16.99
CA PRO A 293 -8.86 17.36 16.12
C PRO A 293 -7.51 17.30 15.37
N PRO A 294 -7.49 17.59 14.05
CA PRO A 294 -6.24 17.66 13.30
C PRO A 294 -5.44 18.91 13.70
N PHE A 295 -4.13 18.91 13.37
CA PHE A 295 -3.28 20.09 13.53
C PHE A 295 -3.83 21.32 12.78
N HIS A 296 -4.40 21.08 11.60
CA HIS A 296 -5.04 22.09 10.78
C HIS A 296 -6.36 21.56 10.20
N ALA A 297 -7.48 22.17 10.59
CA ALA A 297 -8.79 21.80 10.07
C ALA A 297 -8.91 22.18 8.59
N ASN A 298 -9.27 21.22 7.75
CA ASN A 298 -9.40 21.40 6.31
C ASN A 298 -10.42 20.40 5.72
N ALA A 299 -10.91 20.67 4.51
CA ALA A 299 -11.87 19.82 3.80
C ALA A 299 -11.19 18.86 2.81
N GLY A 300 -9.95 18.44 3.08
CA GLY A 300 -9.15 17.62 2.16
C GLY A 300 -8.50 18.42 1.02
N ILE A 301 -8.51 19.76 1.10
CA ILE A 301 -7.92 20.67 0.12
C ILE A 301 -7.00 21.63 0.84
N LEU A 302 -5.73 21.67 0.41
CA LEU A 302 -4.75 22.70 0.77
C LEU A 302 -4.25 23.37 -0.52
N VAL A 303 -3.50 24.46 -0.40
CA VAL A 303 -3.08 25.27 -1.55
C VAL A 303 -1.64 25.74 -1.42
N ASP A 304 -0.96 25.96 -2.53
CA ASP A 304 0.27 26.74 -2.60
C ASP A 304 -0.10 28.21 -2.90
N ASP A 305 -0.37 28.99 -1.85
CA ASP A 305 -0.75 30.40 -1.97
C ASP A 305 -0.36 31.20 -0.71
N VAL A 306 0.62 32.07 -0.84
CA VAL A 306 1.19 32.84 0.28
C VAL A 306 0.11 33.66 0.99
N GLY A 307 0.01 33.49 2.30
CA GLY A 307 -0.95 34.20 3.15
C GLY A 307 -2.35 33.60 3.16
N HIS A 308 -2.61 32.53 2.41
CA HIS A 308 -3.85 31.78 2.51
C HIS A 308 -3.86 30.93 3.79
N PRO A 309 -4.99 30.79 4.52
CA PRO A 309 -5.06 29.97 5.73
C PRO A 309 -4.73 28.48 5.51
N HIS A 310 -4.90 28.00 4.28
CA HIS A 310 -4.60 26.64 3.85
C HIS A 310 -3.29 26.53 3.04
N ASP A 311 -2.38 27.48 3.17
CA ASP A 311 -1.07 27.48 2.48
C ASP A 311 -0.20 26.30 2.99
N LEU A 312 -0.12 25.23 2.20
CA LEU A 312 0.57 24.00 2.56
C LEU A 312 2.06 24.21 2.91
N PRO A 313 2.85 24.99 2.14
CA PRO A 313 4.21 25.33 2.54
C PRO A 313 4.31 25.95 3.95
N ASP A 314 3.50 26.96 4.26
CA ASP A 314 3.48 27.59 5.59
C ASP A 314 3.06 26.60 6.69
N LEU A 315 2.07 25.76 6.41
CA LEU A 315 1.61 24.73 7.35
C LEU A 315 2.72 23.71 7.64
N ILE A 316 3.50 23.30 6.64
CA ILE A 316 4.66 22.41 6.83
C ILE A 316 5.69 23.12 7.71
N ASP A 317 6.04 24.37 7.44
CA ASP A 317 7.01 25.12 8.23
C ASP A 317 6.53 25.29 9.68
N ARG A 318 5.24 25.52 9.90
CA ARG A 318 4.64 25.54 11.23
C ARG A 318 4.71 24.19 11.95
N VAL A 319 4.54 23.08 11.25
CA VAL A 319 4.72 21.72 11.82
C VAL A 319 6.17 21.51 12.22
N LEU A 320 7.12 21.83 11.35
CA LEU A 320 8.57 21.73 11.62
C LEU A 320 8.97 22.57 12.85
N ASN A 321 8.54 23.83 12.90
CA ASN A 321 8.73 24.72 14.04
C ASN A 321 8.12 24.14 15.32
N ARG A 322 6.92 23.56 15.24
CA ARG A 322 6.23 22.96 16.39
C ARG A 322 6.97 21.77 16.98
N VAL A 323 7.67 21.00 16.15
CA VAL A 323 8.53 19.90 16.60
C VAL A 323 9.97 20.36 16.89
N GLY A 324 10.30 21.63 16.69
CA GLY A 324 11.63 22.18 16.97
C GLY A 324 12.70 21.68 16.00
N LEU A 325 12.35 21.46 14.73
CA LEU A 325 13.29 21.14 13.66
C LEU A 325 13.28 22.25 12.61
N GLU A 326 14.47 22.56 12.10
CA GLU A 326 14.65 23.44 10.94
C GLU A 326 15.23 22.62 9.80
N VAL A 327 14.78 22.91 8.58
CA VAL A 327 15.31 22.33 7.35
C VAL A 327 15.93 23.43 6.51
N ALA A 328 17.08 23.16 5.89
CA ALA A 328 17.75 24.13 5.02
C ALA A 328 17.10 24.25 3.63
N VAL A 329 16.05 23.48 3.37
CA VAL A 329 15.36 23.40 2.08
C VAL A 329 14.24 24.44 2.04
N ASP A 330 14.10 25.14 0.91
CA ASP A 330 12.89 25.93 0.64
C ASP A 330 11.70 24.99 0.43
N THR A 331 10.84 24.89 1.46
CA THR A 331 9.65 24.03 1.48
C THR A 331 8.74 24.25 0.27
N ARG A 332 8.54 25.50 -0.16
CA ARG A 332 7.66 25.81 -1.30
C ARG A 332 8.31 25.36 -2.61
N ALA A 333 9.60 25.64 -2.80
CA ALA A 333 10.32 25.17 -3.98
C ALA A 333 10.34 23.63 -4.07
N TRP A 334 10.53 22.95 -2.94
CA TRP A 334 10.52 21.50 -2.84
C TRP A 334 9.14 20.91 -3.16
N LEU A 335 8.05 21.47 -2.62
CA LEU A 335 6.68 21.05 -2.93
C LEU A 335 6.37 21.14 -4.43
N ARG A 336 6.79 22.23 -5.08
CA ARG A 336 6.54 22.48 -6.51
C ARG A 336 7.31 21.54 -7.44
N ARG A 337 8.48 21.03 -7.03
CA ARG A 337 9.42 20.35 -7.92
C ARG A 337 9.63 18.88 -7.59
N GLU A 338 9.69 18.54 -6.31
CA GLU A 338 10.24 17.28 -5.82
C GLU A 338 9.21 16.42 -5.09
N PHE A 339 8.24 17.05 -4.40
CA PHE A 339 7.30 16.32 -3.56
C PHE A 339 6.46 15.30 -4.33
N PHE A 340 5.75 15.72 -5.39
CA PHE A 340 4.87 14.80 -6.11
C PHE A 340 5.62 13.64 -6.80
N PRO A 341 6.76 13.84 -7.49
CA PRO A 341 7.55 12.72 -8.01
C PRO A 341 8.04 11.75 -6.93
N MET A 342 8.45 12.25 -5.76
CA MET A 342 8.84 11.42 -4.62
C MET A 342 7.64 10.63 -4.08
N HIS A 343 6.53 11.33 -3.82
CA HIS A 343 5.26 10.76 -3.33
C HIS A 343 4.71 9.70 -4.28
N LEU A 344 4.70 9.98 -5.59
CA LEU A 344 4.27 9.02 -6.60
C LEU A 344 5.10 7.74 -6.54
N ARG A 345 6.42 7.82 -6.38
CA ARG A 345 7.28 6.63 -6.26
C ARG A 345 6.97 5.86 -4.97
N GLN A 346 6.87 6.54 -3.84
CA GLN A 346 6.62 5.91 -2.54
C GLN A 346 5.26 5.20 -2.48
N TYR A 347 4.23 5.76 -3.11
CA TYR A 347 2.87 5.19 -3.12
C TYR A 347 2.59 4.29 -4.33
N SER A 348 3.63 3.87 -5.03
CA SER A 348 3.51 2.99 -6.19
C SER A 348 4.26 1.69 -5.95
N LYS A 349 3.61 0.57 -6.23
CA LYS A 349 4.20 -0.77 -6.10
C LYS A 349 3.78 -1.63 -7.29
N SER A 350 4.75 -2.22 -8.00
CA SER A 350 4.52 -2.91 -9.27
C SER A 350 3.66 -2.02 -10.21
N ARG A 351 2.56 -2.56 -10.72
CA ARG A 351 1.58 -1.89 -11.59
C ARG A 351 0.65 -0.93 -10.87
N ARG A 352 0.52 -1.03 -9.54
CA ARG A 352 -0.34 -0.14 -8.76
C ARG A 352 0.36 1.20 -8.59
N LYS A 353 -0.26 2.26 -9.13
CA LYS A 353 0.14 3.65 -8.89
C LYS A 353 -0.94 4.33 -8.05
N ALA A 354 -0.62 4.70 -6.80
CA ALA A 354 -1.62 5.18 -5.86
C ALA A 354 -1.21 6.43 -5.04
N PRO A 355 -0.69 7.51 -5.67
CA PRO A 355 -0.39 8.74 -4.94
C PRO A 355 -1.66 9.30 -4.28
N ILE A 356 -1.58 9.67 -3.00
CA ILE A 356 -2.73 10.17 -2.24
C ILE A 356 -2.82 11.69 -2.09
N TYR A 357 -1.81 12.44 -2.55
CA TYR A 357 -1.80 13.90 -2.57
C TYR A 357 -1.71 14.35 -4.02
N TRP A 358 -2.71 15.09 -4.49
CA TRP A 358 -2.88 15.40 -5.91
C TRP A 358 -2.68 16.89 -6.18
N PRO A 359 -1.60 17.29 -6.88
CA PRO A 359 -1.40 18.66 -7.30
C PRO A 359 -2.21 18.95 -8.57
N LEU A 360 -3.31 19.67 -8.41
CA LEU A 360 -4.07 20.26 -9.53
C LEU A 360 -3.63 21.71 -9.69
N SER A 361 -3.02 22.04 -10.83
CA SER A 361 -2.35 23.32 -11.01
C SER A 361 -2.84 24.08 -12.23
N THR A 362 -2.60 25.39 -12.22
CA THR A 362 -2.56 26.19 -13.45
C THR A 362 -1.50 25.67 -14.44
N ALA A 363 -1.61 26.05 -15.71
CA ALA A 363 -0.68 25.57 -16.75
C ALA A 363 0.80 25.89 -16.43
N SER A 364 1.07 27.11 -15.97
CA SER A 364 2.39 27.53 -15.49
C SER A 364 2.79 26.91 -14.14
N GLY A 365 1.82 26.43 -13.35
CA GLY A 365 1.99 25.98 -11.97
C GLY A 365 2.18 27.12 -10.97
N SER A 366 1.81 28.34 -11.36
CA SER A 366 1.77 29.54 -10.51
C SER A 366 0.85 29.37 -9.29
N TYR A 367 -0.22 28.57 -9.43
CA TYR A 367 -1.18 28.26 -8.39
C TYR A 367 -1.46 26.75 -8.41
N THR A 368 -1.38 26.10 -7.25
CA THR A 368 -1.59 24.65 -7.11
C THR A 368 -2.48 24.34 -5.94
N LEU A 369 -3.57 23.63 -6.20
CA LEU A 369 -4.38 22.96 -5.18
C LEU A 369 -3.82 21.57 -4.92
N TRP A 370 -3.77 21.18 -3.65
CA TRP A 370 -3.40 19.84 -3.22
C TRP A 370 -4.62 19.15 -2.64
N LEU A 371 -5.12 18.13 -3.35
CA LEU A 371 -6.26 17.32 -2.88
C LEU A 371 -5.77 16.09 -2.13
N TYR A 372 -6.47 15.70 -1.08
CA TYR A 372 -6.21 14.50 -0.30
C TYR A 372 -7.18 13.37 -0.68
N TYR A 373 -6.67 12.34 -1.37
CA TYR A 373 -7.47 11.24 -1.93
C TYR A 373 -8.44 10.58 -0.92
N PRO A 374 -8.04 10.26 0.32
CA PRO A 374 -8.94 9.65 1.30
C PRO A 374 -10.11 10.55 1.75
N ALA A 375 -10.04 11.86 1.51
CA ALA A 375 -11.07 12.82 1.90
C ALA A 375 -11.93 13.32 0.71
N LEU A 376 -11.77 12.73 -0.48
CA LEU A 376 -12.54 13.13 -1.64
C LEU A 376 -14.02 12.82 -1.49
N THR A 377 -14.83 13.73 -1.98
CA THR A 377 -16.29 13.60 -2.06
C THR A 377 -16.78 14.19 -3.39
N ASP A 378 -18.05 13.96 -3.70
CA ASP A 378 -18.76 14.60 -4.81
C ASP A 378 -18.69 16.15 -4.80
N GLN A 379 -18.38 16.76 -3.66
CA GLN A 379 -18.29 18.21 -3.51
C GLN A 379 -16.88 18.75 -3.69
N THR A 380 -15.85 17.90 -3.70
CA THR A 380 -14.45 18.35 -3.68
C THR A 380 -14.10 19.28 -4.83
N LEU A 381 -14.54 19.00 -6.07
CA LEU A 381 -14.26 19.88 -7.21
C LEU A 381 -15.04 21.20 -7.16
N TYR A 382 -16.27 21.19 -6.61
CA TYR A 382 -17.04 22.43 -6.40
C TYR A 382 -16.36 23.32 -5.35
N THR A 383 -15.94 22.75 -4.22
CA THR A 383 -15.19 23.47 -3.19
C THR A 383 -13.86 23.99 -3.74
N ALA A 384 -13.11 23.18 -4.48
CA ALA A 384 -11.87 23.61 -5.14
C ALA A 384 -12.09 24.81 -6.08
N ALA A 385 -13.14 24.75 -6.92
CA ALA A 385 -13.43 25.80 -7.87
C ALA A 385 -13.92 27.10 -7.21
N ASN A 386 -14.85 27.01 -6.26
CA ASN A 386 -15.52 28.18 -5.68
C ASN A 386 -14.73 28.79 -4.52
N ASP A 387 -14.36 27.97 -3.55
CA ASP A 387 -13.85 28.45 -2.27
C ASP A 387 -12.34 28.72 -2.29
N PHE A 388 -11.62 28.16 -3.26
CA PHE A 388 -10.18 28.37 -3.45
C PHE A 388 -9.89 29.20 -4.71
N VAL A 389 -10.16 28.67 -5.90
CA VAL A 389 -9.79 29.35 -7.16
C VAL A 389 -10.64 30.60 -7.38
N GLY A 390 -11.96 30.49 -7.26
CA GLY A 390 -12.91 31.59 -7.37
C GLY A 390 -12.64 32.67 -6.31
N ALA A 391 -12.47 32.27 -5.05
CA ALA A 391 -12.12 33.20 -3.98
C ALA A 391 -10.80 33.95 -4.24
N LYS A 392 -9.76 33.27 -4.76
CA LYS A 392 -8.48 33.92 -5.13
C LYS A 392 -8.67 34.93 -6.26
N LEU A 393 -9.41 34.55 -7.30
CA LEU A 393 -9.75 35.42 -8.43
C LEU A 393 -10.45 36.69 -7.95
N GLU A 394 -11.59 36.54 -7.28
CA GLU A 394 -12.49 37.64 -6.95
C GLU A 394 -11.94 38.55 -5.84
N ARG A 395 -11.24 37.99 -4.85
CA ARG A 395 -10.82 38.75 -3.65
C ARG A 395 -9.43 39.35 -3.78
N GLN A 396 -8.57 38.81 -4.63
CA GLN A 396 -7.16 39.23 -4.71
C GLN A 396 -6.76 39.64 -6.12
N VAL A 397 -6.95 38.76 -7.11
CA VAL A 397 -6.40 38.97 -8.46
C VAL A 397 -7.17 40.05 -9.23
N GLU A 398 -8.50 39.98 -9.27
CA GLU A 398 -9.32 40.97 -9.99
C GLU A 398 -9.21 42.39 -9.39
N PRO A 399 -9.24 42.60 -8.06
CA PRO A 399 -9.00 43.91 -7.46
C PRO A 399 -7.60 44.46 -7.77
N ALA A 400 -6.55 43.63 -7.69
CA ALA A 400 -5.18 44.04 -8.00
C ALA A 400 -5.03 44.46 -9.47
N LEU A 401 -5.59 43.68 -10.40
CA LEU A 401 -5.66 44.03 -11.82
C LEU A 401 -6.38 45.35 -12.06
N ARG A 402 -7.52 45.56 -11.40
CA ARG A 402 -8.28 46.81 -11.53
C ARG A 402 -7.47 48.01 -11.03
N ALA A 403 -6.80 47.87 -9.89
CA ALA A 403 -5.98 48.92 -9.31
C ALA A 403 -4.81 49.32 -10.23
N LEU A 404 -4.07 48.32 -10.76
CA LEU A 404 -2.96 48.58 -11.69
C LEU A 404 -3.45 49.17 -13.03
N ARG A 405 -4.57 48.70 -13.57
CA ARG A 405 -5.14 49.27 -14.82
C ARG A 405 -5.58 50.73 -14.69
N GLN A 406 -6.04 51.13 -13.50
CA GLN A 406 -6.48 52.51 -13.24
C GLN A 406 -5.31 53.46 -12.94
N LYS A 407 -4.13 52.92 -12.61
CA LYS A 407 -2.94 53.72 -12.31
C LYS A 407 -2.36 54.36 -13.58
N THR A 408 -2.25 55.68 -13.58
CA THR A 408 -1.59 56.47 -14.63
C THR A 408 -0.11 56.64 -14.31
N GLY A 409 0.77 56.55 -15.32
CA GLY A 409 2.23 56.69 -15.14
C GLY A 409 2.87 55.49 -14.43
N ARG A 410 2.51 54.28 -14.87
CA ARG A 410 3.06 53.03 -14.32
C ARG A 410 4.57 52.92 -14.55
N SER A 411 5.27 52.38 -13.55
CA SER A 411 6.68 52.01 -13.71
C SER A 411 6.81 50.77 -14.60
N ARG A 412 8.02 50.47 -15.08
CA ARG A 412 8.29 49.22 -15.80
C ARG A 412 7.99 47.97 -14.98
N ASP A 413 8.22 48.03 -13.67
CA ASP A 413 7.93 46.92 -12.77
C ASP A 413 6.41 46.72 -12.61
N GLU A 414 5.64 47.79 -12.59
CA GLU A 414 4.17 47.74 -12.52
C GLU A 414 3.52 47.31 -13.84
N GLU A 415 4.14 47.61 -14.97
CA GLU A 415 3.73 47.06 -16.27
C GLU A 415 3.94 45.55 -16.31
N ARG A 416 5.10 45.07 -15.84
CA ARG A 416 5.39 43.64 -15.72
C ARG A 416 4.44 42.95 -14.73
N GLU A 417 4.20 43.54 -13.56
CA GLU A 417 3.26 43.00 -12.57
C GLU A 417 1.85 42.89 -13.15
N LEU A 418 1.41 43.86 -13.96
CA LEU A 418 0.12 43.78 -14.64
C LEU A 418 0.07 42.59 -15.62
N GLU A 419 1.13 42.36 -16.41
CA GLU A 419 1.22 41.24 -17.35
C GLU A 419 1.19 39.87 -16.62
N ASP A 420 1.97 39.76 -15.53
CA ASP A 420 2.02 38.57 -14.69
C ASP A 420 0.65 38.29 -14.04
N LEU A 421 -0.01 39.31 -13.49
CA LEU A 421 -1.35 39.19 -12.92
C LEU A 421 -2.42 38.88 -13.97
N GLN A 422 -2.29 39.40 -15.20
CA GLN A 422 -3.23 39.09 -16.28
C GLN A 422 -3.13 37.62 -16.67
N THR A 423 -1.91 37.12 -16.76
CA THR A 423 -1.64 35.70 -17.04
C THR A 423 -2.20 34.82 -15.92
N LEU A 424 -1.93 35.17 -14.65
CA LEU A 424 -2.47 34.45 -13.50
C LEU A 424 -4.01 34.46 -13.48
N HIS A 425 -4.65 35.60 -13.78
CA HIS A 425 -6.09 35.71 -13.88
C HIS A 425 -6.67 34.74 -14.91
N ASP A 426 -6.11 34.73 -16.13
CA ASP A 426 -6.61 33.88 -17.21
C ASP A 426 -6.39 32.40 -16.89
N GLU A 427 -5.23 32.04 -16.33
CA GLU A 427 -4.95 30.67 -15.89
C GLU A 427 -5.88 30.19 -14.76
N LEU A 428 -6.16 31.05 -13.77
CA LEU A 428 -7.07 30.71 -12.67
C LEU A 428 -8.50 30.56 -13.18
N ARG A 429 -8.94 31.42 -14.13
CA ARG A 429 -10.25 31.28 -14.77
C ARG A 429 -10.35 29.94 -15.49
N ASP A 430 -9.34 29.60 -16.29
CA ASP A 430 -9.32 28.35 -17.05
C ASP A 430 -9.30 27.12 -16.11
N LEU A 431 -8.54 27.17 -15.00
CA LEU A 431 -8.55 26.13 -13.97
C LEU A 431 -9.93 25.99 -13.31
N ARG A 432 -10.56 27.10 -12.91
CA ARG A 432 -11.90 27.10 -12.29
C ARG A 432 -12.93 26.51 -13.24
N ASP A 433 -12.93 26.96 -14.49
CA ASP A 433 -13.93 26.57 -15.47
C ASP A 433 -13.79 25.06 -15.81
N GLU A 434 -12.56 24.54 -15.89
CA GLU A 434 -12.31 23.10 -16.07
C GLU A 434 -12.76 22.26 -14.86
N LEU A 435 -12.51 22.73 -13.62
CA LEU A 435 -12.99 22.07 -12.41
C LEU A 435 -14.54 22.01 -12.40
N LEU A 436 -15.21 23.12 -12.71
CA LEU A 436 -16.68 23.19 -12.78
C LEU A 436 -17.26 22.36 -13.93
N ARG A 437 -16.54 22.23 -15.05
CA ARG A 437 -16.93 21.36 -16.16
C ARG A 437 -16.94 19.88 -15.75
N LEU A 438 -15.96 19.46 -14.94
CA LEU A 438 -15.81 18.07 -14.50
C LEU A 438 -16.71 17.72 -13.30
N ALA A 439 -16.95 18.67 -12.40
CA ALA A 439 -17.64 18.44 -11.12
C ALA A 439 -19.00 17.71 -11.21
N PRO A 440 -19.90 17.98 -12.19
CA PRO A 440 -21.21 17.31 -12.23
C PRO A 440 -21.13 15.78 -12.42
N ALA A 441 -20.18 15.32 -13.22
CA ALA A 441 -20.01 13.90 -13.59
C ALA A 441 -18.90 13.20 -12.79
N TRP A 442 -18.11 13.95 -12.01
CA TRP A 442 -17.04 13.39 -11.23
C TRP A 442 -17.55 12.95 -9.85
N LYS A 443 -17.69 11.63 -9.69
CA LYS A 443 -18.20 10.96 -8.49
C LYS A 443 -17.15 9.99 -7.96
N PRO A 444 -16.21 10.45 -7.11
CA PRO A 444 -15.10 9.63 -6.68
C PRO A 444 -15.59 8.45 -5.82
N ASN A 445 -15.07 7.25 -6.08
CA ASN A 445 -15.27 6.07 -5.26
C ASN A 445 -13.92 5.42 -4.98
N HIS A 446 -13.60 5.17 -3.71
CA HIS A 446 -12.31 4.60 -3.31
C HIS A 446 -12.10 3.17 -3.80
N ASP A 447 -13.17 2.42 -4.07
CA ASP A 447 -13.10 1.06 -4.62
C ASP A 447 -12.62 1.04 -6.08
N ASP A 448 -12.76 2.15 -6.82
CA ASP A 448 -12.24 2.27 -8.19
C ASP A 448 -10.71 2.41 -8.23
N GLY A 449 -10.12 2.75 -7.08
CA GLY A 449 -8.70 3.02 -6.94
C GLY A 449 -8.28 4.41 -7.44
N VAL A 450 -7.09 4.83 -7.01
CA VAL A 450 -6.54 6.18 -7.23
C VAL A 450 -6.44 6.54 -8.71
N GLN A 451 -5.90 5.63 -9.53
CA GLN A 451 -5.62 5.91 -10.95
C GLN A 451 -6.90 6.18 -11.75
N ILE A 452 -7.96 5.37 -11.56
CA ILE A 452 -9.25 5.55 -12.23
C ILE A 452 -9.94 6.82 -11.71
N THR A 453 -9.96 7.02 -10.39
CA THR A 453 -10.58 8.20 -9.76
C THR A 453 -9.97 9.52 -10.26
N ALA A 454 -8.64 9.55 -10.46
CA ALA A 454 -7.91 10.72 -10.93
C ALA A 454 -7.94 10.88 -12.47
N ALA A 455 -8.33 9.85 -13.23
CA ALA A 455 -8.23 9.84 -14.69
C ALA A 455 -8.92 11.04 -15.38
N PRO A 456 -10.15 11.46 -14.99
CA PRO A 456 -10.80 12.63 -15.62
C PRO A 456 -10.03 13.94 -15.43
N LEU A 457 -9.18 14.03 -14.40
CA LEU A 457 -8.45 15.22 -13.99
C LEU A 457 -7.07 15.32 -14.67
N TRP A 458 -6.73 14.43 -15.60
CA TRP A 458 -5.37 14.28 -16.15
C TRP A 458 -4.76 15.59 -16.70
N ARG A 459 -5.59 16.49 -17.25
CA ARG A 459 -5.15 17.79 -17.80
C ARG A 459 -4.65 18.76 -16.73
N LEU A 460 -5.10 18.60 -15.50
CA LEU A 460 -4.80 19.49 -14.38
C LEU A 460 -3.49 19.10 -13.64
N PHE A 461 -2.96 17.91 -13.90
CA PHE A 461 -1.66 17.48 -13.38
C PHE A 461 -0.51 17.96 -14.27
N ARG A 462 0.56 18.48 -13.65
CA ARG A 462 1.77 18.93 -14.38
C ARG A 462 2.83 17.84 -14.56
N HIS A 463 2.81 16.81 -13.71
CA HIS A 463 3.78 15.72 -13.79
C HIS A 463 3.53 14.84 -15.02
N ARG A 464 4.36 14.98 -16.06
CA ARG A 464 4.14 14.40 -17.40
C ARG A 464 3.93 12.89 -17.40
N SER A 465 4.73 12.13 -16.65
CA SER A 465 4.58 10.67 -16.60
C SER A 465 3.24 10.26 -15.97
N TRP A 466 2.79 10.98 -14.94
CA TRP A 466 1.49 10.71 -14.31
C TRP A 466 0.33 11.14 -15.20
N GLN A 467 0.46 12.30 -15.85
CA GLN A 467 -0.49 12.79 -16.84
C GLN A 467 -0.72 11.79 -17.97
N THR A 468 0.35 11.18 -18.51
CA THR A 468 0.27 10.11 -19.52
C THR A 468 -0.50 8.91 -18.98
N VAL A 469 -0.15 8.41 -17.79
CA VAL A 469 -0.83 7.27 -17.16
C VAL A 469 -2.33 7.54 -17.00
N LEU A 470 -2.70 8.73 -16.51
CA LEU A 470 -4.10 9.11 -16.33
C LEU A 470 -4.85 9.26 -17.65
N ARG A 471 -4.24 9.87 -18.67
CA ARG A 471 -4.83 9.98 -20.01
C ARG A 471 -5.09 8.59 -20.60
N ASP A 472 -4.09 7.71 -20.57
CA ASP A 472 -4.23 6.35 -21.10
C ASP A 472 -5.30 5.55 -20.30
N THR A 473 -5.45 5.84 -19.01
CA THR A 473 -6.53 5.27 -18.18
C THR A 473 -7.90 5.80 -18.58
N TRP A 474 -7.98 7.10 -18.86
CA TRP A 474 -9.20 7.74 -19.33
C TRP A 474 -9.65 7.19 -20.69
N GLU A 475 -8.72 7.00 -21.63
CA GLU A 475 -9.00 6.37 -22.94
C GLU A 475 -9.53 4.94 -22.79
N LYS A 476 -9.01 4.17 -21.83
CA LYS A 476 -9.50 2.82 -21.51
C LYS A 476 -10.87 2.82 -20.83
N LEU A 477 -11.15 3.82 -19.98
CA LEU A 477 -12.50 4.06 -19.43
C LEU A 477 -13.49 4.38 -20.57
N GLU A 478 -13.10 5.23 -21.51
CA GLU A 478 -13.88 5.57 -22.71
C GLU A 478 -14.12 4.34 -23.59
N ALA A 479 -13.16 3.42 -23.69
CA ALA A 479 -13.29 2.16 -24.44
C ALA A 479 -14.13 1.09 -23.70
N GLY A 480 -14.33 1.23 -22.39
CA GLY A 480 -15.10 0.30 -21.56
C GLY A 480 -14.29 -0.86 -20.97
N ASP A 481 -12.96 -0.73 -20.91
CA ASP A 481 -12.05 -1.71 -20.28
C ASP A 481 -12.19 -1.74 -18.75
N TYR A 482 -12.69 -0.65 -18.17
CA TYR A 482 -12.90 -0.47 -16.73
C TYR A 482 -14.37 -0.27 -16.39
N ASP A 483 -15.28 -0.89 -17.14
CA ASP A 483 -16.72 -0.75 -16.88
C ASP A 483 -17.13 -1.27 -15.48
N TRP A 484 -16.28 -2.01 -14.77
CA TRP A 484 -16.48 -2.41 -13.38
C TRP A 484 -16.34 -1.25 -12.38
N ALA A 485 -15.71 -0.13 -12.77
CA ALA A 485 -15.54 1.03 -11.90
C ALA A 485 -16.83 1.84 -11.78
N HIS A 486 -17.14 2.33 -10.59
CA HIS A 486 -18.31 3.16 -10.31
C HIS A 486 -18.27 4.48 -11.09
N LEU A 487 -17.08 5.01 -11.33
CA LEU A 487 -16.93 6.19 -12.19
C LEU A 487 -17.41 5.92 -13.62
N ALA A 488 -17.24 4.70 -14.14
CA ALA A 488 -17.65 4.36 -15.51
C ALA A 488 -19.18 4.41 -15.69
N ILE A 489 -19.97 3.93 -14.71
CA ILE A 489 -21.44 3.98 -14.81
C ILE A 489 -21.99 5.40 -14.72
N VAL A 490 -21.26 6.34 -14.11
CA VAL A 490 -21.64 7.75 -14.06
C VAL A 490 -21.45 8.43 -15.43
N TYR A 491 -20.35 8.14 -16.12
CA TYR A 491 -20.09 8.70 -17.45
C TYR A 491 -20.84 7.99 -18.59
N TRP A 492 -20.98 6.66 -18.52
CA TRP A 492 -21.59 5.83 -19.56
C TRP A 492 -22.65 4.86 -18.99
N PRO A 493 -23.74 5.39 -18.40
CA PRO A 493 -24.74 4.57 -17.70
C PRO A 493 -25.39 3.51 -18.56
N GLU A 494 -25.71 3.82 -19.82
CA GLU A 494 -26.38 2.91 -20.75
C GLU A 494 -25.48 1.73 -21.11
N ARG A 495 -24.23 2.01 -21.50
CA ARG A 495 -23.23 1.00 -21.86
C ARG A 495 -22.97 0.02 -20.72
N VAL A 496 -22.78 0.53 -19.50
CA VAL A 496 -22.48 -0.32 -18.34
C VAL A 496 -23.69 -1.18 -17.98
N ARG A 497 -24.91 -0.62 -17.99
CA ARG A 497 -26.14 -1.36 -17.70
C ARG A 497 -26.40 -2.48 -18.71
N GLU A 498 -26.14 -2.25 -20.00
CA GLU A 498 -26.26 -3.28 -21.04
C GLU A 498 -25.31 -4.45 -20.77
N LYS A 499 -24.05 -4.16 -20.44
CA LYS A 499 -23.07 -5.22 -20.10
C LYS A 499 -23.46 -6.00 -18.84
N CYS A 500 -24.07 -5.35 -17.83
CA CYS A 500 -24.53 -6.02 -16.61
C CYS A 500 -25.59 -7.11 -16.89
N GLN A 501 -26.31 -7.05 -18.01
CA GLN A 501 -27.28 -8.08 -18.36
C GLN A 501 -26.62 -9.43 -18.67
N THR A 502 -25.39 -9.43 -19.16
CA THR A 502 -24.68 -10.64 -19.61
C THR A 502 -23.44 -10.98 -18.78
N ASP A 503 -22.90 -10.02 -18.02
CA ASP A 503 -21.77 -10.22 -17.11
C ASP A 503 -22.22 -10.10 -15.64
N LYS A 504 -22.26 -11.25 -14.97
CA LYS A 504 -22.64 -11.33 -13.55
C LYS A 504 -21.68 -10.59 -12.63
N SER A 505 -20.37 -10.63 -12.92
CA SER A 505 -19.36 -9.98 -12.09
C SER A 505 -19.51 -8.47 -12.17
N LEU A 506 -19.78 -7.98 -13.38
CA LEU A 506 -20.06 -6.57 -13.62
C LEU A 506 -21.35 -6.12 -12.94
N ALA A 507 -22.41 -6.92 -13.02
CA ALA A 507 -23.67 -6.65 -12.34
C ALA A 507 -23.48 -6.54 -10.82
N ILE A 508 -22.68 -7.42 -10.22
CA ILE A 508 -22.34 -7.38 -8.80
C ILE A 508 -21.54 -6.11 -8.45
N ALA A 509 -20.60 -5.70 -9.30
CA ALA A 509 -19.78 -4.51 -9.06
C ALA A 509 -20.61 -3.21 -8.95
N HIS A 510 -21.79 -3.18 -9.58
CA HIS A 510 -22.70 -2.01 -9.60
C HIS A 510 -23.96 -2.19 -8.76
N ASP A 511 -24.09 -3.27 -7.99
CA ASP A 511 -25.33 -3.65 -7.28
C ASP A 511 -26.56 -3.75 -8.23
N LEU A 512 -26.33 -4.26 -9.45
CA LEU A 512 -27.32 -4.41 -10.52
C LEU A 512 -27.61 -5.89 -10.86
N GLU A 513 -27.44 -6.83 -9.92
CA GLU A 513 -27.66 -8.26 -10.17
C GLU A 513 -29.08 -8.59 -10.64
N HIS A 514 -30.05 -7.73 -10.31
CA HIS A 514 -31.44 -7.85 -10.79
C HIS A 514 -31.58 -7.68 -12.31
N LEU A 515 -30.57 -7.12 -12.98
CA LEU A 515 -30.53 -6.99 -14.45
C LEU A 515 -29.87 -8.19 -15.13
N TYR A 516 -29.14 -9.04 -14.39
CA TYR A 516 -28.37 -10.13 -14.98
C TYR A 516 -29.28 -11.28 -15.45
N GLU A 517 -29.15 -11.66 -16.71
CA GLU A 517 -29.84 -12.77 -17.34
C GLU A 517 -28.85 -13.93 -17.55
N PRO A 518 -29.00 -15.07 -16.86
CA PRO A 518 -28.11 -16.20 -17.05
C PRO A 518 -28.25 -16.74 -18.48
N PRO A 519 -27.14 -17.09 -19.16
CA PRO A 519 -27.20 -17.67 -20.49
C PRO A 519 -28.00 -18.98 -20.46
N PRO A 520 -28.78 -19.29 -21.52
CA PRO A 520 -29.57 -20.51 -21.57
C PRO A 520 -28.66 -21.73 -21.43
N ASP A 521 -29.12 -22.72 -20.64
CA ASP A 521 -28.39 -23.98 -20.42
C ASP A 521 -27.94 -24.57 -21.76
N ALA A 522 -26.62 -24.77 -21.91
CA ALA A 522 -26.09 -25.46 -23.08
C ALA A 522 -26.71 -26.86 -23.14
N PRO A 523 -27.26 -27.30 -24.29
CA PRO A 523 -27.82 -28.64 -24.39
C PRO A 523 -26.73 -29.66 -24.07
N ALA A 524 -27.06 -30.59 -23.16
CA ALA A 524 -26.15 -31.63 -22.70
C ALA A 524 -25.49 -32.33 -23.89
N THR A 525 -24.20 -32.07 -24.11
CA THR A 525 -23.44 -32.77 -25.14
C THR A 525 -23.39 -34.24 -24.76
N ALA A 526 -23.98 -35.08 -25.61
CA ALA A 526 -24.05 -36.51 -25.42
C ALA A 526 -22.65 -37.09 -25.18
N LYS A 527 -22.47 -37.76 -24.03
CA LYS A 527 -21.26 -38.51 -23.69
C LYS A 527 -20.92 -39.48 -24.83
N GLY A 528 -19.90 -39.15 -25.63
CA GLY A 528 -19.30 -40.06 -26.59
C GLY A 528 -18.72 -41.27 -25.87
N GLY A 529 -19.35 -42.44 -26.03
CA GLY A 529 -18.88 -43.70 -25.49
C GLY A 529 -17.51 -44.06 -26.05
N ARG A 530 -16.47 -44.02 -25.21
CA ARG A 530 -15.18 -44.64 -25.54
C ARG A 530 -15.34 -46.15 -25.51
N GLY A 531 -15.38 -46.75 -26.69
CA GLY A 531 -15.37 -48.20 -26.91
C GLY A 531 -14.16 -48.86 -26.23
N ARG A 532 -14.46 -49.81 -25.36
CA ARG A 532 -13.50 -50.65 -24.64
C ARG A 532 -12.96 -51.70 -25.62
N LYS A 533 -11.74 -51.50 -26.15
CA LYS A 533 -11.01 -52.57 -26.89
C LYS A 533 -10.58 -53.66 -25.91
N LYS A 534 -11.28 -54.80 -25.94
CA LYS A 534 -10.79 -56.08 -25.37
C LYS A 534 -9.61 -56.56 -26.23
N LYS A 535 -8.47 -56.83 -25.60
CA LYS A 535 -7.39 -57.64 -26.18
C LYS A 535 -7.82 -59.11 -26.15
N GLY A 536 -7.79 -59.74 -27.31
CA GLY A 536 -7.71 -61.20 -27.47
C GLY A 536 -6.27 -61.58 -27.78
#